data_AF-A0A529W6U2-F1
#
_entry.id   AF-A0A529W6U2-F1
#
_cell.length_a   1.000
_cell.length_b   1.000
_cell.length_c   1.000
_cell.angle_alpha   90.00
_cell.angle_beta   90.00
_cell.angle_gamma   90.00
#
_symmetry.space_group_name_H-M   'P 1'
#
loop_
_entity.id
_entity.type
_entity.pdbx_description
1 polymer ?
#
loop_
_entity_poly.entity_id
_entity_poly.type
_entity_poly.pdbx_seq_one_letter_code
_entity_poly.pdbx_strand_id
1 'polypeptide(L)'
;HDVTASDVELAQREGFQSVEHLKRYTTLGMATDQGKTSNVAGLAIMAAVSGKSIPETGTTIYRPPYVPVAIGAFAGHHRDENFHATRLTPSHHWAAEQGAVFVDTGLWKRAQWYPRAGEKDWLESVTREVKAVRSGVGFCDVSTLGKIDVHGPDAGAFLDRVYINAFSSLAVGKARYGLMLREDGIVYDDGTTSRLAEDHYFLTTTTAKAGLVMQHLEFCRQVLFPELDVQLTSVSDQWAQFSIAGPKTRDLLKEVVDPAEDLSNEGFPFMGAREVKLRGGLRARLFRISFSGEMAFEISVPARCGEAMARNLMIAGKPFGVTPYGTEALGVMRIEKGHVAGPELNGTTTAGDLGLGKMMSTKKDFIGRVMAGREALT
;
A
#
# COMPACT_ATOMS: atom_id res chain seq x y z
N HIS A 1 17.83 21.77 -40.47
CA HIS A 1 17.05 20.82 -41.29
C HIS A 1 17.22 21.04 -42.79
N ASP A 2 17.84 22.15 -43.23
CA ASP A 2 18.23 22.38 -44.63
C ASP A 2 17.10 22.17 -45.66
N VAL A 3 15.87 22.49 -45.24
CA VAL A 3 14.68 22.43 -46.09
C VAL A 3 14.68 23.60 -47.06
N THR A 4 14.58 23.28 -48.35
CA THR A 4 14.57 24.24 -49.46
C THR A 4 13.19 24.34 -50.09
N ALA A 5 13.00 25.31 -51.01
CA ALA A 5 11.76 25.43 -51.78
C ALA A 5 11.47 24.17 -52.63
N SER A 6 12.51 23.53 -53.19
CA SER A 6 12.35 22.31 -53.99
C SER A 6 11.81 21.13 -53.18
N ASP A 7 12.07 21.07 -51.87
CA ASP A 7 11.52 20.03 -50.99
C ASP A 7 10.02 20.24 -50.73
N VAL A 8 9.58 21.50 -50.59
CA VAL A 8 8.16 21.85 -50.44
C VAL A 8 7.40 21.57 -51.74
N GLU A 9 7.97 21.92 -52.88
CA GLU A 9 7.42 21.60 -54.20
C GLU A 9 7.32 20.09 -54.44
N LEU A 10 8.37 19.34 -54.06
CA LEU A 10 8.37 17.89 -54.15
C LEU A 10 7.27 17.29 -53.29
N ALA A 11 7.12 17.73 -52.04
CA ALA A 11 6.07 17.25 -51.15
C ALA A 11 4.67 17.47 -51.77
N GLN A 12 4.43 18.63 -52.38
CA GLN A 12 3.15 18.89 -53.06
C GLN A 12 2.98 18.00 -54.31
N ARG A 13 4.03 17.79 -55.12
CA ARG A 13 3.97 16.88 -56.29
C ARG A 13 3.68 15.43 -55.91
N GLU A 14 4.18 14.99 -54.76
CA GLU A 14 3.93 13.66 -54.19
C GLU A 14 2.56 13.53 -53.50
N GLY A 15 1.75 14.60 -53.48
CA GLY A 15 0.37 14.57 -53.03
C GLY A 15 0.17 14.93 -51.55
N PHE A 16 1.18 15.47 -50.86
CA PHE A 16 1.04 15.92 -49.48
C PHE A 16 0.30 17.27 -49.39
N GLN A 17 -1.03 17.23 -49.35
CA GLN A 17 -1.87 18.44 -49.38
C GLN A 17 -1.98 19.19 -48.04
N SER A 18 -1.79 18.50 -46.91
CA SER A 18 -1.89 19.08 -45.57
C SER A 18 -0.55 19.67 -45.13
N VAL A 19 -0.58 20.84 -44.50
CA VAL A 19 0.61 21.46 -43.89
C VAL A 19 1.26 20.59 -42.83
N GLU A 20 0.48 19.73 -42.18
CA GLU A 20 0.98 18.75 -41.22
C GLU A 20 1.74 17.60 -41.92
N HIS A 21 1.33 17.21 -43.13
CA HIS A 21 2.06 16.24 -43.93
C HIS A 21 3.34 16.86 -44.50
N LEU A 22 3.27 18.08 -45.04
CA LEU A 22 4.43 18.84 -45.50
C LEU A 22 5.50 18.95 -44.41
N LYS A 23 5.11 19.39 -43.21
CA LYS A 23 5.98 19.47 -42.03
C LYS A 23 6.70 18.15 -41.74
N ARG A 24 5.98 17.03 -41.74
CA ARG A 24 6.53 15.70 -41.39
C ARG A 24 7.41 15.13 -42.49
N TYR A 25 7.03 15.32 -43.74
CA TYR A 25 7.77 14.82 -44.90
C TYR A 25 9.10 15.57 -45.06
N THR A 26 9.06 16.90 -45.00
CA THR A 26 10.24 17.74 -45.24
C THR A 26 11.06 18.00 -43.98
N THR A 27 10.50 17.77 -42.79
CA THR A 27 11.01 18.23 -41.49
C THR A 27 11.01 19.77 -41.31
N LEU A 28 10.29 20.51 -42.16
CA LEU A 28 10.13 21.96 -42.06
C LEU A 28 9.66 22.38 -40.67
N GLY A 29 10.38 23.32 -40.04
CA GLY A 29 10.02 23.87 -38.74
C GLY A 29 10.16 22.92 -37.55
N MET A 30 10.80 21.75 -37.73
CA MET A 30 11.05 20.79 -36.65
C MET A 30 12.42 20.96 -35.98
N ALA A 31 13.14 22.06 -36.25
CA ALA A 31 14.45 22.32 -35.64
C ALA A 31 14.31 22.91 -34.22
N THR A 32 15.42 23.22 -33.57
CA THR A 32 15.46 23.78 -32.20
C THR A 32 14.80 25.15 -32.10
N ASP A 33 14.69 25.87 -33.22
CA ASP A 33 13.95 27.13 -33.33
C ASP A 33 12.42 26.93 -33.42
N GLN A 34 11.94 25.70 -33.62
CA GLN A 34 10.54 25.35 -33.84
C GLN A 34 9.90 26.12 -35.01
N GLY A 35 10.69 26.40 -36.06
CA GLY A 35 10.21 27.03 -37.27
C GLY A 35 9.80 28.49 -37.14
N LYS A 36 10.36 29.21 -36.15
CA LYS A 36 10.11 30.64 -35.92
C LYS A 36 10.35 31.50 -37.16
N THR A 37 11.33 31.15 -37.98
CA THR A 37 11.63 31.85 -39.24
C THR A 37 11.22 31.08 -40.49
N SER A 38 11.05 29.75 -40.40
CA SER A 38 10.83 28.88 -41.57
C SER A 38 9.38 28.48 -41.82
N ASN A 39 8.52 28.38 -40.79
CA ASN A 39 7.15 27.90 -40.97
C ASN A 39 6.33 28.79 -41.90
N VAL A 40 6.30 30.11 -41.65
CA VAL A 40 5.51 31.03 -42.48
C VAL A 40 6.01 31.06 -43.93
N ALA A 41 7.34 31.01 -44.13
CA ALA A 41 7.93 30.96 -45.46
C ALA A 41 7.56 29.66 -46.21
N GLY A 42 7.68 28.50 -45.58
CA GLY A 42 7.31 27.23 -46.20
C GLY A 42 5.80 27.09 -46.43
N LEU A 43 4.96 27.64 -45.54
CA LEU A 43 3.51 27.73 -45.74
C LEU A 43 3.14 28.63 -46.92
N ALA A 44 3.85 29.75 -47.11
CA ALA A 44 3.66 30.63 -48.26
C ALA A 44 4.05 29.94 -49.59
N ILE A 45 5.15 29.18 -49.60
CA ILE A 45 5.55 28.38 -50.76
C ILE A 45 4.48 27.31 -51.05
N MET A 46 4.03 26.59 -50.01
CA MET A 46 2.97 25.59 -50.11
C MET A 46 1.67 26.18 -50.67
N ALA A 47 1.27 27.36 -50.19
CA ALA A 47 0.09 28.08 -50.66
C ALA A 47 0.23 28.43 -52.16
N ALA A 48 1.39 28.95 -52.57
CA ALA A 48 1.66 29.29 -53.96
C ALA A 48 1.62 28.07 -54.90
N VAL A 49 2.26 26.95 -54.53
CA VAL A 49 2.30 25.73 -55.37
C VAL A 49 0.98 24.96 -55.38
N SER A 50 0.12 25.16 -54.37
CA SER A 50 -1.20 24.55 -54.28
C SER A 50 -2.33 25.42 -54.80
N GLY A 51 -2.04 26.66 -55.24
CA GLY A 51 -3.04 27.62 -55.72
C GLY A 51 -4.04 28.07 -54.64
N LYS A 52 -3.62 28.07 -53.37
CA LYS A 52 -4.43 28.43 -52.20
C LYS A 52 -3.91 29.71 -51.55
N SER A 53 -4.74 30.35 -50.73
CA SER A 53 -4.29 31.37 -49.79
C SER A 53 -3.66 30.74 -48.54
N ILE A 54 -2.81 31.49 -47.83
CA ILE A 54 -2.20 31.03 -46.56
C ILE A 54 -3.28 30.58 -45.53
N PRO A 55 -4.40 31.30 -45.34
CA PRO A 55 -5.47 30.83 -44.47
C PRO A 55 -6.09 29.48 -44.89
N GLU A 56 -6.23 29.21 -46.18
CA GLU A 56 -6.77 27.95 -46.71
C GLU A 56 -5.77 26.79 -46.63
N THR A 57 -4.48 27.09 -46.74
CA THR A 57 -3.39 26.12 -46.49
C THR A 57 -3.29 25.80 -44.99
N GLY A 58 -3.56 26.78 -44.12
CA GLY A 58 -3.55 26.65 -42.67
C GLY A 58 -2.16 26.75 -42.06
N THR A 59 -2.08 26.67 -40.74
CA THR A 59 -0.81 26.63 -39.98
C THR A 59 -0.66 25.28 -39.29
N THR A 60 0.57 24.95 -38.92
CA THR A 60 0.81 23.78 -38.06
C THR A 60 0.46 24.09 -36.61
N ILE A 61 0.22 23.06 -35.80
CA ILE A 61 -0.13 23.24 -34.38
C ILE A 61 1.06 23.83 -33.60
N TYR A 62 0.83 24.96 -32.93
CA TYR A 62 1.76 25.53 -31.95
C TYR A 62 1.71 24.73 -30.64
N ARG A 63 2.89 24.40 -30.09
CA ARG A 63 3.00 23.59 -28.86
C ARG A 63 3.95 24.27 -27.86
N PRO A 64 3.67 24.16 -26.55
CA PRO A 64 4.69 24.41 -25.55
C PRO A 64 5.77 23.31 -25.56
N PRO A 65 6.99 23.59 -25.06
CA PRO A 65 7.46 24.91 -24.62
C PRO A 65 7.80 25.84 -25.81
N TYR A 66 7.59 27.16 -25.65
CA TYR A 66 7.81 28.15 -26.73
C TYR A 66 9.27 28.21 -27.23
N VAL A 67 10.20 28.03 -26.29
CA VAL A 67 11.64 27.80 -26.54
C VAL A 67 12.06 26.59 -25.71
N PRO A 68 13.14 25.88 -26.10
CA PRO A 68 13.64 24.75 -25.32
C PRO A 68 13.89 25.15 -23.86
N VAL A 69 13.41 24.31 -22.94
CA VAL A 69 13.63 24.44 -21.49
C VAL A 69 14.42 23.22 -21.04
N ALA A 70 15.46 23.43 -20.22
CA ALA A 70 16.25 22.33 -19.69
C ALA A 70 15.39 21.41 -18.82
N ILE A 71 15.55 20.08 -18.97
CA ILE A 71 14.75 19.08 -18.22
C ILE A 71 14.85 19.30 -16.70
N GLY A 72 16.02 19.68 -16.19
CA GLY A 72 16.21 19.97 -14.77
C GLY A 72 15.37 21.14 -14.23
N ALA A 73 14.97 22.09 -15.08
CA ALA A 73 14.07 23.17 -14.68
C ALA A 73 12.64 22.66 -14.44
N PHE A 74 12.19 21.63 -15.17
CA PHE A 74 10.90 20.98 -14.90
C PHE A 74 10.94 20.11 -13.64
N ALA A 75 12.08 19.47 -13.36
CA ALA A 75 12.25 18.66 -12.15
C ALA A 75 12.21 19.51 -10.87
N GLY A 76 12.70 20.76 -10.93
CA GLY A 76 12.68 21.67 -9.79
C GLY A 76 13.45 21.10 -8.59
N HIS A 77 12.78 21.03 -7.43
CA HIS A 77 13.37 20.45 -6.21
C HIS A 77 13.16 18.93 -6.08
N HIS A 78 12.49 18.28 -7.03
CA HIS A 78 12.23 16.84 -7.02
C HIS A 78 13.45 16.05 -7.55
N ARG A 79 14.50 15.98 -6.73
CA ARG A 79 15.76 15.29 -7.04
C ARG A 79 16.32 14.57 -5.81
N ASP A 80 17.15 13.57 -6.05
CA ASP A 80 17.83 12.79 -5.01
C ASP A 80 16.81 12.27 -3.97
N GLU A 81 17.08 12.45 -2.68
CA GLU A 81 16.20 12.05 -1.58
C GLU A 81 14.87 12.84 -1.54
N ASN A 82 14.81 14.00 -2.20
CA ASN A 82 13.60 14.84 -2.28
C ASN A 82 12.76 14.54 -3.53
N PHE A 83 13.13 13.53 -4.33
CA PHE A 83 12.35 13.12 -5.50
C PHE A 83 10.91 12.71 -5.12
N HIS A 84 10.74 12.07 -3.97
CA HIS A 84 9.44 11.74 -3.39
C HIS A 84 9.49 11.82 -1.87
N ALA A 85 8.31 11.91 -1.23
CA ALA A 85 8.23 11.95 0.22
C ALA A 85 8.73 10.62 0.83
N THR A 86 9.53 10.72 1.89
CA THR A 86 9.95 9.58 2.70
C THR A 86 9.17 9.56 4.01
N ARG A 87 8.61 8.40 4.36
CA ARG A 87 7.85 8.18 5.60
C ARG A 87 8.63 7.23 6.51
N LEU A 88 8.86 7.67 7.73
CA LEU A 88 9.59 6.91 8.74
C LEU A 88 8.61 6.36 9.77
N THR A 89 8.76 5.09 10.15
CA THR A 89 7.92 4.50 11.20
C THR A 89 8.22 5.16 12.55
N PRO A 90 7.28 5.10 13.51
CA PRO A 90 7.52 5.65 14.84
C PRO A 90 8.71 5.04 15.62
N SER A 91 9.19 3.87 15.21
CA SER A 91 10.40 3.22 15.77
C SER A 91 11.63 3.30 14.85
N HIS A 92 11.58 4.13 13.80
CA HIS A 92 12.64 4.19 12.80
C HIS A 92 14.01 4.56 13.40
N HIS A 93 14.06 5.58 14.27
CA HIS A 93 15.32 6.00 14.90
C HIS A 93 15.92 4.91 15.79
N TRP A 94 15.10 4.26 16.62
CA TRP A 94 15.54 3.09 17.39
C TRP A 94 16.04 1.96 16.48
N ALA A 95 15.34 1.65 15.38
CA ALA A 95 15.77 0.61 14.45
C ALA A 95 17.12 0.96 13.79
N ALA A 96 17.33 2.24 13.42
CA ALA A 96 18.58 2.72 12.87
C ALA A 96 19.73 2.64 13.90
N GLU A 97 19.48 2.93 15.18
CA GLU A 97 20.45 2.71 16.27
C GLU A 97 20.84 1.23 16.42
N GLN A 98 19.91 0.31 16.14
CA GLN A 98 20.18 -1.13 16.13
C GLN A 98 20.89 -1.61 14.84
N GLY A 99 21.23 -0.70 13.92
CA GLY A 99 21.88 -1.02 12.66
C GLY A 99 20.95 -1.69 11.64
N ALA A 100 19.63 -1.51 11.76
CA ALA A 100 18.68 -2.09 10.81
C ALA A 100 18.99 -1.66 9.36
N VAL A 101 18.86 -2.61 8.44
CA VAL A 101 18.85 -2.33 7.00
C VAL A 101 17.42 -2.04 6.58
N PHE A 102 17.20 -1.03 5.75
CA PHE A 102 15.86 -0.56 5.38
C PHE A 102 15.50 -0.87 3.92
N VAL A 103 14.22 -1.16 3.70
CA VAL A 103 13.62 -1.32 2.36
C VAL A 103 12.53 -0.28 2.14
N ASP A 104 12.39 0.18 0.89
CA ASP A 104 11.29 1.03 0.46
C ASP A 104 10.03 0.20 0.19
N THR A 105 8.94 0.55 0.87
CA THR A 105 7.61 -0.03 0.63
C THR A 105 6.63 1.12 0.37
N GLY A 106 6.47 1.46 -0.92
CA GLY A 106 5.83 2.72 -1.29
C GLY A 106 6.68 3.88 -0.77
N LEU A 107 6.07 4.77 0.02
CA LEU A 107 6.78 5.90 0.63
C LEU A 107 7.46 5.54 1.97
N TRP A 108 7.26 4.33 2.50
CA TRP A 108 7.74 3.94 3.83
C TRP A 108 9.14 3.33 3.80
N LYS A 109 10.01 3.75 4.73
CA LYS A 109 11.25 3.04 5.08
C LYS A 109 10.97 2.03 6.18
N ARG A 110 11.02 0.73 5.86
CA ARG A 110 10.77 -0.37 6.80
C ARG A 110 12.06 -1.12 7.12
N ALA A 111 12.26 -1.50 8.38
CA ALA A 111 13.39 -2.37 8.75
C ALA A 111 13.22 -3.73 8.07
N GLN A 112 14.12 -4.06 7.15
CA GLN A 112 14.11 -5.29 6.38
C GLN A 112 14.76 -6.45 7.13
N TRP A 113 15.87 -6.19 7.82
CA TRP A 113 16.52 -7.08 8.80
C TRP A 113 17.45 -6.30 9.74
N TYR A 114 17.91 -6.95 10.81
CA TYR A 114 18.79 -6.43 11.85
C TYR A 114 20.09 -7.24 11.90
N PRO A 115 21.18 -6.77 11.25
CA PRO A 115 22.46 -7.48 11.22
C PRO A 115 23.16 -7.46 12.59
N ARG A 116 23.96 -8.51 12.87
CA ARG A 116 24.90 -8.58 14.00
C ARG A 116 26.34 -8.66 13.49
N ALA A 117 27.27 -8.19 14.32
CA ALA A 117 28.69 -8.31 14.04
C ALA A 117 29.09 -9.77 13.81
N GLY A 118 29.77 -10.04 12.69
CA GLY A 118 30.21 -11.39 12.30
C GLY A 118 29.27 -12.12 11.32
N GLU A 119 28.08 -11.59 11.04
CA GLU A 119 27.20 -12.12 9.99
C GLU A 119 27.64 -11.62 8.61
N LYS A 120 27.67 -12.53 7.62
CA LYS A 120 28.25 -12.25 6.29
C LYS A 120 27.28 -11.54 5.36
N ASP A 121 26.01 -11.89 5.43
CA ASP A 121 24.98 -11.41 4.52
C ASP A 121 23.60 -11.34 5.19
N TRP A 122 22.61 -10.90 4.41
CA TRP A 122 21.23 -10.79 4.84
C TRP A 122 20.63 -12.15 5.22
N LEU A 123 21.05 -13.25 4.58
CA LEU A 123 20.47 -14.57 4.78
C LEU A 123 20.85 -15.12 6.16
N GLU A 124 22.08 -14.93 6.61
CA GLU A 124 22.49 -15.30 7.98
C GLU A 124 21.67 -14.52 9.03
N SER A 125 21.51 -13.20 8.82
CA SER A 125 20.72 -12.33 9.71
C SER A 125 19.26 -12.79 9.80
N VAL A 126 18.62 -12.98 8.65
CA VAL A 126 17.22 -13.39 8.54
C VAL A 126 17.01 -14.80 9.08
N THR A 127 17.92 -15.73 8.79
CA THR A 127 17.87 -17.10 9.33
C THR A 127 17.92 -17.09 10.85
N ARG A 128 18.79 -16.27 11.46
CA ARG A 128 18.85 -16.09 12.91
C ARG A 128 17.54 -15.50 13.45
N GLU A 129 17.02 -14.45 12.83
CA GLU A 129 15.76 -13.81 13.23
C GLU A 129 14.59 -14.80 13.24
N VAL A 130 14.42 -15.56 12.16
CA VAL A 130 13.38 -16.60 12.05
C VAL A 130 13.55 -17.65 13.15
N LYS A 131 14.76 -18.19 13.33
CA LYS A 131 15.04 -19.19 14.39
C LYS A 131 14.77 -18.64 15.79
N ALA A 132 15.12 -17.38 16.04
CA ALA A 132 14.90 -16.73 17.33
C ALA A 132 13.40 -16.57 17.63
N VAL A 133 12.60 -16.18 16.63
CA VAL A 133 11.13 -16.09 16.77
C VAL A 133 10.52 -17.47 17.03
N ARG A 134 10.88 -18.49 16.24
CA ARG A 134 10.35 -19.87 16.37
C ARG A 134 10.71 -20.52 17.72
N SER A 135 11.93 -20.29 18.22
CA SER A 135 12.41 -20.92 19.47
C SER A 135 12.15 -20.09 20.74
N GLY A 136 11.84 -18.80 20.61
CA GLY A 136 11.70 -17.89 21.74
C GLY A 136 10.63 -16.83 21.52
N VAL A 137 11.06 -15.59 21.29
CA VAL A 137 10.17 -14.47 20.99
C VAL A 137 10.92 -13.42 20.19
N GLY A 138 10.22 -12.77 19.28
CA GLY A 138 10.70 -11.56 18.63
C GLY A 138 9.58 -10.58 18.35
N PHE A 139 9.94 -9.38 17.88
CA PHE A 139 8.96 -8.42 17.42
C PHE A 139 9.35 -7.75 16.11
N CYS A 140 8.33 -7.38 15.33
CA CYS A 140 8.45 -6.66 14.08
C CYS A 140 7.56 -5.41 14.08
N ASP A 141 8.10 -4.30 13.60
CA ASP A 141 7.36 -3.06 13.39
C ASP A 141 6.42 -3.21 12.18
N VAL A 142 5.13 -3.29 12.47
CA VAL A 142 4.04 -3.36 11.48
C VAL A 142 3.21 -2.08 11.48
N SER A 143 3.78 -0.98 11.98
CA SER A 143 3.12 0.34 12.04
C SER A 143 2.74 0.88 10.65
N THR A 144 3.28 0.32 9.58
CA THR A 144 2.98 0.76 8.20
C THR A 144 1.69 0.18 7.62
N LEU A 145 1.03 -0.78 8.27
CA LEU A 145 -0.27 -1.29 7.80
C LEU A 145 -1.28 -0.14 7.74
N GLY A 146 -2.17 -0.15 6.76
CA GLY A 146 -3.31 0.77 6.77
C GLY A 146 -4.22 0.44 7.96
N LYS A 147 -4.75 1.46 8.62
CA LYS A 147 -5.63 1.30 9.78
C LYS A 147 -6.81 2.24 9.64
N ILE A 148 -8.02 1.71 9.75
CA ILE A 148 -9.25 2.48 9.56
C ILE A 148 -10.20 2.14 10.71
N ASP A 149 -10.59 3.16 11.48
CA ASP A 149 -11.70 3.07 12.42
C ASP A 149 -13.01 3.22 11.63
N VAL A 150 -13.95 2.31 11.86
CA VAL A 150 -15.25 2.25 11.21
C VAL A 150 -16.31 2.25 12.30
N HIS A 151 -17.08 3.32 12.36
CA HIS A 151 -18.09 3.57 13.39
C HIS A 151 -19.49 3.64 12.79
N GLY A 152 -20.50 3.35 13.59
CA GLY A 152 -21.90 3.55 13.25
C GLY A 152 -22.73 2.27 13.36
N PRO A 153 -24.06 2.39 13.52
CA PRO A 153 -24.96 1.26 13.72
C PRO A 153 -24.95 0.29 12.51
N ASP A 154 -24.68 0.80 11.31
CA ASP A 154 -24.62 0.00 10.08
C ASP A 154 -23.22 -0.48 9.72
N ALA A 155 -22.21 -0.25 10.58
CA ALA A 155 -20.81 -0.62 10.29
C ALA A 155 -20.65 -2.11 9.92
N GLY A 156 -21.30 -3.01 10.66
CA GLY A 156 -21.27 -4.44 10.36
C GLY A 156 -21.92 -4.80 9.02
N ALA A 157 -23.03 -4.15 8.68
CA ALA A 157 -23.73 -4.35 7.41
C ALA A 157 -22.94 -3.78 6.22
N PHE A 158 -22.30 -2.62 6.39
CA PHE A 158 -21.39 -2.05 5.41
C PHE A 158 -20.21 -2.98 5.12
N LEU A 159 -19.56 -3.50 6.16
CA LEU A 159 -18.45 -4.45 6.01
C LEU A 159 -18.89 -5.75 5.34
N ASP A 160 -20.11 -6.22 5.60
CA ASP A 160 -20.69 -7.37 4.89
C ASP A 160 -20.83 -7.13 3.39
N ARG A 161 -21.05 -5.89 2.93
CA ARG A 161 -21.13 -5.58 1.49
C ARG A 161 -19.76 -5.47 0.83
N VAL A 162 -18.74 -5.03 1.55
CA VAL A 162 -17.38 -4.81 1.01
C VAL A 162 -16.52 -6.07 1.03
N TYR A 163 -16.56 -6.84 2.11
CA TYR A 163 -15.75 -8.05 2.26
C TYR A 163 -16.47 -9.30 1.74
N ILE A 164 -15.72 -10.31 1.29
CA ILE A 164 -16.31 -11.57 0.81
C ILE A 164 -16.98 -12.38 1.92
N ASN A 165 -16.49 -12.28 3.15
CA ASN A 165 -17.02 -12.92 4.35
C ASN A 165 -17.82 -11.94 5.22
N ALA A 166 -18.56 -12.45 6.21
CA ALA A 166 -19.39 -11.61 7.09
C ALA A 166 -18.57 -11.03 8.24
N PHE A 167 -18.90 -9.82 8.70
CA PHE A 167 -18.40 -9.10 9.88
C PHE A 167 -19.53 -8.66 10.82
N SER A 168 -20.78 -8.55 10.35
CA SER A 168 -21.95 -8.25 11.19
C SER A 168 -22.14 -9.26 12.33
N SER A 169 -21.84 -10.53 12.08
CA SER A 169 -21.91 -11.64 13.04
C SER A 169 -20.65 -11.83 13.90
N LEU A 170 -19.63 -10.99 13.72
CA LEU A 170 -18.42 -11.06 14.55
C LEU A 170 -18.76 -10.59 15.96
N ALA A 171 -18.45 -11.39 16.98
CA ALA A 171 -18.66 -10.97 18.37
C ALA A 171 -17.76 -9.78 18.73
N VAL A 172 -18.24 -8.90 19.62
CA VAL A 172 -17.40 -7.86 20.22
C VAL A 172 -16.22 -8.52 20.93
N GLY A 173 -15.04 -7.92 20.83
CA GLY A 173 -13.81 -8.48 21.39
C GLY A 173 -13.11 -9.49 20.48
N LYS A 174 -13.57 -9.65 19.23
CA LYS A 174 -13.01 -10.60 18.25
C LYS A 174 -12.52 -9.92 16.99
N ALA A 175 -11.58 -10.59 16.35
CA ALA A 175 -11.02 -10.26 15.06
C ALA A 175 -11.36 -11.32 14.02
N ARG A 176 -11.37 -10.93 12.75
CA ARG A 176 -11.58 -11.84 11.61
C ARG A 176 -10.78 -11.34 10.41
N TYR A 177 -10.07 -12.26 9.78
CA TYR A 177 -9.41 -12.01 8.51
C TYR A 177 -10.44 -11.97 7.38
N GLY A 178 -10.27 -11.06 6.42
CA GLY A 178 -11.18 -10.88 5.29
C GLY A 178 -10.46 -10.44 4.02
N LEU A 179 -11.08 -10.74 2.88
CA LEU A 179 -10.65 -10.31 1.56
C LEU A 179 -11.69 -9.36 0.97
N MET A 180 -11.21 -8.30 0.34
CA MET A 180 -12.00 -7.43 -0.54
C MET A 180 -11.74 -7.84 -1.99
N LEU A 181 -12.77 -7.85 -2.82
CA LEU A 181 -12.62 -8.02 -4.26
C LEU A 181 -12.90 -6.70 -4.98
N ARG A 182 -12.39 -6.60 -6.20
CA ARG A 182 -12.91 -5.66 -7.18
C ARG A 182 -14.19 -6.20 -7.80
N GLU A 183 -14.91 -5.33 -8.50
CA GLU A 183 -16.14 -5.70 -9.22
C GLU A 183 -15.92 -6.82 -10.26
N ASP A 184 -14.71 -6.96 -10.80
CA ASP A 184 -14.31 -8.00 -11.76
C ASP A 184 -14.05 -9.39 -11.12
N GLY A 185 -14.20 -9.51 -9.79
CA GLY A 185 -14.02 -10.75 -9.03
C GLY A 185 -12.58 -11.05 -8.60
N ILE A 186 -11.63 -10.17 -8.92
CA ILE A 186 -10.21 -10.32 -8.55
C ILE A 186 -9.94 -9.71 -7.17
N VAL A 187 -9.00 -10.28 -6.43
CA VAL A 187 -8.66 -9.78 -5.09
C VAL A 187 -8.12 -8.35 -5.17
N TYR A 188 -8.73 -7.48 -4.37
CA TYR A 188 -8.37 -6.08 -4.26
C TYR A 188 -7.36 -5.86 -3.13
N ASP A 189 -7.71 -6.22 -1.90
CA ASP A 189 -6.83 -6.16 -0.72
C ASP A 189 -7.33 -7.15 0.33
N ASP A 190 -6.55 -7.35 1.38
CA ASP A 190 -6.87 -8.21 2.49
C ASP A 190 -6.45 -7.58 3.83
N GLY A 191 -6.89 -8.21 4.91
CA GLY A 191 -6.43 -7.83 6.24
C GLY A 191 -7.36 -8.31 7.34
N THR A 192 -7.09 -7.83 8.55
CA THR A 192 -7.86 -8.23 9.73
C THR A 192 -8.73 -7.10 10.21
N THR A 193 -10.00 -7.40 10.45
CA THR A 193 -10.94 -6.47 11.06
C THR A 193 -11.33 -6.96 12.45
N SER A 194 -11.23 -6.06 13.43
CA SER A 194 -11.55 -6.32 14.83
C SER A 194 -12.79 -5.56 15.24
N ARG A 195 -13.76 -6.21 15.90
CA ARG A 195 -14.94 -5.56 16.46
C ARG A 195 -14.65 -5.16 17.91
N LEU A 196 -14.40 -3.88 18.14
CA LEU A 196 -14.00 -3.34 19.45
C LEU A 196 -15.20 -2.94 20.31
N ALA A 197 -16.31 -2.54 19.70
CA ALA A 197 -17.61 -2.34 20.35
C ALA A 197 -18.74 -2.78 19.40
N GLU A 198 -20.00 -2.65 19.82
CA GLU A 198 -21.15 -3.06 19.01
C GLU A 198 -21.17 -2.37 17.64
N ASP A 199 -20.82 -1.09 17.60
CA ASP A 199 -20.82 -0.18 16.46
C ASP A 199 -19.41 0.32 16.10
N HIS A 200 -18.36 -0.34 16.59
CA HIS A 200 -16.96 0.07 16.35
C HIS A 200 -16.12 -1.09 15.85
N TYR A 201 -15.62 -0.94 14.64
CA TYR A 201 -14.67 -1.85 14.00
C TYR A 201 -13.34 -1.16 13.70
N PHE A 202 -12.25 -1.91 13.81
CA PHE A 202 -10.91 -1.48 13.47
C PHE A 202 -10.34 -2.40 12.40
N LEU A 203 -10.16 -1.86 11.20
CA LEU A 203 -9.68 -2.58 10.03
C LEU A 203 -8.18 -2.36 9.88
N THR A 204 -7.44 -3.43 9.59
CA THR A 204 -6.08 -3.34 9.05
C THR A 204 -6.06 -3.74 7.58
N THR A 205 -5.23 -3.08 6.78
CA THR A 205 -5.07 -3.31 5.34
C THR A 205 -3.59 -3.45 5.00
N THR A 206 -3.27 -3.87 3.78
CA THR A 206 -1.86 -3.90 3.34
C THR A 206 -1.24 -2.49 3.34
N THR A 207 0.08 -2.41 3.59
CA THR A 207 0.81 -1.13 3.63
C THR A 207 0.69 -0.34 2.33
N ALA A 208 0.83 -1.02 1.18
CA ALA A 208 0.83 -0.34 -0.12
C ALA A 208 -0.56 0.16 -0.53
N LYS A 209 -1.64 -0.53 -0.11
CA LYS A 209 -3.01 -0.17 -0.49
C LYS A 209 -3.77 0.61 0.57
N ALA A 210 -3.16 1.00 1.69
CA ALA A 210 -3.81 1.75 2.76
C ALA A 210 -4.66 2.95 2.27
N GLY A 211 -4.07 3.82 1.42
CA GLY A 211 -4.79 4.96 0.86
C GLY A 211 -5.87 4.56 -0.15
N LEU A 212 -5.59 3.55 -0.98
CA LEU A 212 -6.52 3.06 -1.99
C LEU A 212 -7.74 2.37 -1.37
N VAL A 213 -7.54 1.57 -0.31
CA VAL A 213 -8.64 0.96 0.45
C VAL A 213 -9.50 2.03 1.11
N MET A 214 -8.91 3.06 1.74
CA MET A 214 -9.69 4.16 2.30
C MET A 214 -10.54 4.86 1.23
N GLN A 215 -9.97 5.14 0.05
CA GLN A 215 -10.72 5.71 -1.08
C GLN A 215 -11.85 4.79 -1.56
N HIS A 216 -11.58 3.48 -1.64
CA HIS A 216 -12.58 2.49 -2.04
C HIS A 216 -13.73 2.41 -1.02
N LEU A 217 -13.43 2.38 0.27
CA LEU A 217 -14.46 2.38 1.31
C LEU A 217 -15.30 3.66 1.29
N GLU A 218 -14.68 4.84 1.10
CA GLU A 218 -15.42 6.09 0.94
C GLU A 218 -16.29 6.11 -0.32
N PHE A 219 -15.82 5.58 -1.44
CA PHE A 219 -16.64 5.40 -2.63
C PHE A 219 -17.84 4.48 -2.36
N CYS A 220 -17.61 3.34 -1.71
CA CYS A 220 -18.69 2.42 -1.34
C CYS A 220 -19.71 3.11 -0.44
N ARG A 221 -19.25 3.87 0.56
CA ARG A 221 -20.11 4.58 1.51
C ARG A 221 -20.88 5.71 0.85
N GLN A 222 -20.25 6.53 0.01
CA GLN A 222 -20.86 7.74 -0.55
C GLN A 222 -21.72 7.47 -1.79
N VAL A 223 -21.36 6.45 -2.58
CA VAL A 223 -21.95 6.22 -3.91
C VAL A 223 -22.77 4.95 -3.95
N LEU A 224 -22.22 3.83 -3.47
CA LEU A 224 -22.90 2.53 -3.57
C LEU A 224 -23.95 2.35 -2.46
N PHE A 225 -23.63 2.80 -1.25
CA PHE A 225 -24.42 2.57 -0.04
C PHE A 225 -24.64 3.85 0.80
N PRO A 226 -25.07 4.98 0.18
CA PRO A 226 -25.25 6.26 0.87
C PRO A 226 -26.32 6.24 1.97
N GLU A 227 -27.16 5.21 1.99
CA GLU A 227 -28.22 5.04 2.99
C GLU A 227 -27.73 4.47 4.33
N LEU A 228 -26.52 3.90 4.40
CA LEU A 228 -25.98 3.29 5.62
C LEU A 228 -25.37 4.34 6.54
N ASP A 229 -25.72 4.28 7.83
CA ASP A 229 -25.10 5.10 8.87
C ASP A 229 -23.77 4.48 9.32
N VAL A 230 -22.70 4.88 8.62
CA VAL A 230 -21.33 4.48 8.90
C VAL A 230 -20.39 5.67 8.68
N GLN A 231 -19.36 5.80 9.52
CA GLN A 231 -18.29 6.78 9.40
C GLN A 231 -16.94 6.07 9.37
N LEU A 232 -16.08 6.52 8.47
CA LEU A 232 -14.76 5.95 8.24
C LEU A 232 -13.71 6.99 8.63
N THR A 233 -12.69 6.59 9.38
CA THR A 233 -11.56 7.46 9.71
C THR A 233 -10.27 6.69 9.53
N SER A 234 -9.38 7.18 8.65
CA SER A 234 -8.03 6.65 8.61
C SER A 234 -7.30 7.02 9.90
N VAL A 235 -6.88 5.99 10.63
CA VAL A 235 -6.07 6.09 11.85
C VAL A 235 -4.70 5.43 11.64
N SER A 236 -4.29 5.28 10.38
CA SER A 236 -3.03 4.63 9.97
C SER A 236 -1.83 5.21 10.70
N ASP A 237 -1.77 6.54 10.83
CA ASP A 237 -0.65 7.28 11.42
C ASP A 237 -0.85 7.59 12.91
N GLN A 238 -2.03 7.28 13.45
CA GLN A 238 -2.34 7.47 14.86
C GLN A 238 -1.71 6.38 15.73
N TRP A 239 -1.45 5.21 15.16
CA TRP A 239 -1.02 4.01 15.88
C TRP A 239 0.32 3.48 15.39
N ALA A 240 1.29 3.39 16.30
CA ALA A 240 2.42 2.47 16.14
C ALA A 240 1.95 1.07 16.51
N GLN A 241 2.38 0.04 15.78
CA GLN A 241 1.92 -1.33 15.98
C GLN A 241 3.08 -2.32 15.82
N PHE A 242 3.20 -3.22 16.79
CA PHE A 242 4.27 -4.22 16.83
C PHE A 242 3.67 -5.62 16.85
N SER A 243 4.07 -6.46 15.90
CA SER A 243 3.78 -7.89 15.93
C SER A 243 4.81 -8.57 16.80
N ILE A 244 4.38 -9.19 17.89
CA ILE A 244 5.20 -9.92 18.84
C ILE A 244 4.85 -11.40 18.67
N ALA A 245 5.83 -12.21 18.26
CA ALA A 245 5.60 -13.58 17.85
C ALA A 245 6.60 -14.54 18.49
N GLY A 246 6.15 -15.78 18.72
CA GLY A 246 6.94 -16.88 19.26
C GLY A 246 6.33 -17.49 20.53
N PRO A 247 6.80 -18.68 20.96
CA PRO A 247 6.28 -19.38 22.13
C PRO A 247 6.37 -18.58 23.44
N LYS A 248 7.27 -17.60 23.55
CA LYS A 248 7.44 -16.74 24.74
C LYS A 248 6.68 -15.40 24.67
N THR A 249 5.85 -15.19 23.63
CA THR A 249 5.09 -13.93 23.45
C THR A 249 4.25 -13.56 24.67
N ARG A 250 3.52 -14.52 25.26
CA ARG A 250 2.67 -14.24 26.42
C ARG A 250 3.49 -13.88 27.66
N ASP A 251 4.64 -14.52 27.84
CA ASP A 251 5.54 -14.23 28.96
C ASP A 251 6.10 -12.81 28.83
N LEU A 252 6.53 -12.42 27.63
CA LEU A 252 6.94 -11.04 27.33
C LEU A 252 5.81 -10.03 27.58
N LEU A 253 4.59 -10.30 27.09
CA LEU A 253 3.48 -9.38 27.26
C LEU A 253 3.08 -9.16 28.73
N LYS A 254 3.22 -10.17 29.60
CA LYS A 254 2.98 -9.99 31.04
C LYS A 254 3.91 -8.96 31.68
N GLU A 255 5.11 -8.77 31.13
CA GLU A 255 6.07 -7.75 31.59
C GLU A 255 5.77 -6.34 31.07
N VAL A 256 4.84 -6.19 30.11
CA VAL A 256 4.51 -4.90 29.47
C VAL A 256 3.08 -4.46 29.77
N VAL A 257 2.13 -5.40 29.77
CA VAL A 257 0.71 -5.18 30.04
C VAL A 257 0.46 -5.13 31.55
N ASP A 258 -0.51 -4.32 31.96
CA ASP A 258 -0.94 -4.21 33.36
C ASP A 258 -1.33 -5.61 33.91
N PRO A 259 -0.83 -6.03 35.10
CA PRO A 259 -1.16 -7.32 35.69
C PRO A 259 -2.65 -7.59 35.92
N ALA A 260 -3.48 -6.54 35.95
CA ALA A 260 -4.94 -6.67 36.05
C ALA A 260 -5.59 -7.19 34.75
N GLU A 261 -4.89 -7.15 33.61
CA GLU A 261 -5.38 -7.66 32.33
C GLU A 261 -5.16 -9.17 32.22
N ASP A 262 -6.24 -9.93 32.01
CA ASP A 262 -6.12 -11.38 31.81
C ASP A 262 -5.67 -11.72 30.37
N LEU A 263 -4.43 -12.18 30.24
CA LEU A 263 -3.80 -12.65 29.01
C LEU A 263 -3.80 -14.18 28.85
N SER A 264 -4.51 -14.91 29.72
CA SER A 264 -4.70 -16.36 29.61
C SER A 264 -5.44 -16.73 28.31
N ASN A 265 -5.53 -18.03 28.00
CA ASN A 265 -6.32 -18.46 26.85
C ASN A 265 -7.82 -18.20 27.02
N GLU A 266 -8.31 -18.16 28.25
CA GLU A 266 -9.71 -17.90 28.59
C GLU A 266 -10.00 -16.39 28.53
N GLY A 267 -9.15 -15.58 29.15
CA GLY A 267 -9.28 -14.12 29.14
C GLY A 267 -8.95 -13.47 27.81
N PHE A 268 -8.03 -14.04 27.03
CA PHE A 268 -7.64 -13.54 25.71
C PHE A 268 -7.57 -14.66 24.66
N PRO A 269 -8.73 -15.17 24.21
CA PRO A 269 -8.81 -16.31 23.28
C PRO A 269 -8.25 -15.96 21.90
N PHE A 270 -8.04 -17.00 21.07
CA PHE A 270 -7.60 -16.82 19.67
C PHE A 270 -8.51 -15.84 18.91
N MET A 271 -7.89 -14.99 18.08
CA MET A 271 -8.54 -13.86 17.42
C MET A 271 -9.25 -12.91 18.40
N GLY A 272 -8.78 -12.81 19.64
CA GLY A 272 -9.23 -11.78 20.58
C GLY A 272 -8.71 -10.40 20.17
N ALA A 273 -9.48 -9.36 20.44
CA ALA A 273 -9.10 -7.98 20.18
C ALA A 273 -9.78 -7.05 21.20
N ARG A 274 -9.02 -6.30 21.98
CA ARG A 274 -9.59 -5.30 22.91
C ARG A 274 -8.59 -4.22 23.27
N GLU A 275 -9.09 -3.14 23.86
CA GLU A 275 -8.24 -2.21 24.59
C GLU A 275 -7.70 -2.85 25.87
N VAL A 276 -6.46 -2.55 26.21
CA VAL A 276 -5.78 -2.99 27.43
C VAL A 276 -5.00 -1.82 28.03
N LYS A 277 -4.71 -1.90 29.33
CA LYS A 277 -3.75 -1.00 29.97
C LYS A 277 -2.35 -1.60 29.95
N LEU A 278 -1.35 -0.76 29.69
CA LEU A 278 0.05 -1.11 29.90
C LEU A 278 0.47 -0.75 31.31
N ARG A 279 1.58 -1.35 31.77
CA ARG A 279 2.25 -0.90 32.98
C ARG A 279 2.60 0.58 32.83
N GLY A 280 2.16 1.40 33.78
CA GLY A 280 2.24 2.87 33.69
C GLY A 280 0.97 3.55 33.16
N GLY A 281 -0.12 2.80 32.91
CA GLY A 281 -1.46 3.34 32.67
C GLY A 281 -1.76 3.79 31.25
N LEU A 282 -0.81 3.69 30.32
CA LEU A 282 -1.05 3.97 28.89
C LEU A 282 -2.06 2.97 28.32
N ARG A 283 -3.08 3.47 27.61
CA ARG A 283 -4.00 2.61 26.87
C ARG A 283 -3.36 2.14 25.56
N ALA A 284 -3.51 0.85 25.28
CA ALA A 284 -3.10 0.22 24.05
C ALA A 284 -4.26 -0.62 23.48
N ARG A 285 -4.16 -1.00 22.22
CA ARG A 285 -5.02 -2.04 21.63
C ARG A 285 -4.19 -3.31 21.49
N LEU A 286 -4.74 -4.44 21.91
CA LEU A 286 -4.08 -5.73 21.80
C LEU A 286 -4.93 -6.65 20.90
N PHE A 287 -4.25 -7.38 20.02
CA PHE A 287 -4.88 -8.27 19.05
C PHE A 287 -4.16 -9.61 19.06
N ARG A 288 -4.84 -10.73 19.30
CA ARG A 288 -4.24 -12.07 19.24
C ARG A 288 -4.34 -12.62 17.83
N ILE A 289 -3.55 -12.03 16.95
CA ILE A 289 -3.46 -12.32 15.52
C ILE A 289 -2.02 -12.65 15.15
N SER A 290 -1.83 -13.45 14.11
CA SER A 290 -0.52 -13.95 13.71
C SER A 290 -0.40 -14.02 12.20
N PHE A 291 0.69 -13.47 11.67
CA PHE A 291 1.09 -13.62 10.27
C PHE A 291 2.35 -14.50 10.12
N SER A 292 3.00 -14.86 11.23
CA SER A 292 4.17 -15.75 11.24
C SER A 292 3.80 -17.23 11.42
N GLY A 293 2.55 -17.53 11.80
CA GLY A 293 2.10 -18.87 12.18
C GLY A 293 2.47 -19.29 13.60
N GLU A 294 3.20 -18.45 14.34
CA GLU A 294 3.46 -18.65 15.76
C GLU A 294 2.28 -18.17 16.61
N MET A 295 2.31 -18.52 17.91
CA MET A 295 1.58 -17.73 18.89
C MET A 295 2.07 -16.28 18.80
N ALA A 296 1.17 -15.36 18.47
CA ALA A 296 1.50 -13.97 18.30
C ALA A 296 0.39 -13.06 18.81
N PHE A 297 0.80 -11.85 19.13
CA PHE A 297 -0.05 -10.73 19.45
C PHE A 297 0.48 -9.50 18.74
N GLU A 298 -0.42 -8.65 18.28
CA GLU A 298 -0.10 -7.31 17.84
C GLU A 298 -0.52 -6.32 18.93
N ILE A 299 0.39 -5.42 19.29
CA ILE A 299 0.13 -4.35 20.26
C ILE A 299 0.22 -3.01 19.56
N SER A 300 -0.85 -2.22 19.65
CA SER A 300 -0.92 -0.87 19.10
C SER A 300 -0.90 0.17 20.22
N VAL A 301 0.00 1.14 20.10
CA VAL A 301 0.11 2.29 21.00
C VAL A 301 0.00 3.59 20.20
N PRO A 302 -0.37 4.73 20.83
CA PRO A 302 -0.31 6.01 20.15
C PRO A 302 1.05 6.20 19.47
N ALA A 303 1.08 6.67 18.22
CA ALA A 303 2.29 6.70 17.41
C ALA A 303 3.48 7.38 18.10
N ARG A 304 3.23 8.47 18.85
CA ARG A 304 4.25 9.15 19.68
C ARG A 304 4.97 8.26 20.70
N CYS A 305 4.42 7.10 21.04
CA CYS A 305 4.96 6.13 21.98
C CYS A 305 5.66 4.96 21.26
N GLY A 306 5.72 4.92 19.93
CA GLY A 306 6.22 3.78 19.17
C GLY A 306 7.68 3.44 19.47
N GLU A 307 8.57 4.43 19.45
CA GLU A 307 9.99 4.23 19.80
C GLU A 307 10.15 3.70 21.23
N ALA A 308 9.44 4.32 22.19
CA ALA A 308 9.46 3.90 23.58
C ALA A 308 8.96 2.45 23.75
N MET A 309 7.94 2.05 22.98
CA MET A 309 7.45 0.67 22.98
C MET A 309 8.52 -0.30 22.46
N ALA A 310 9.20 -0.01 21.34
CA ALA A 310 10.27 -0.87 20.83
C ALA A 310 11.40 -1.05 21.87
N ARG A 311 11.84 0.04 22.52
CA ARG A 311 12.83 -0.01 23.60
C ARG A 311 12.34 -0.84 24.79
N ASN A 312 11.08 -0.63 25.21
CA ASN A 312 10.49 -1.37 26.32
C ASN A 312 10.35 -2.87 26.02
N LEU A 313 10.01 -3.25 24.80
CA LEU A 313 9.96 -4.66 24.38
C LEU A 313 11.34 -5.31 24.49
N MET A 314 12.41 -4.61 24.11
CA MET A 314 13.78 -5.10 24.28
C MET A 314 14.16 -5.27 25.76
N ILE A 315 13.79 -4.32 26.62
CA ILE A 315 14.08 -4.36 28.06
C ILE A 315 13.31 -5.51 28.73
N ALA A 316 12.00 -5.54 28.56
CA ALA A 316 11.11 -6.55 29.14
C ALA A 316 11.40 -7.95 28.60
N GLY A 317 11.85 -8.05 27.34
CA GLY A 317 12.13 -9.31 26.68
C GLY A 317 13.53 -9.86 26.86
N LYS A 318 14.43 -9.13 27.53
CA LYS A 318 15.80 -9.59 27.80
C LYS A 318 15.86 -10.97 28.46
N PRO A 319 15.05 -11.32 29.48
CA PRO A 319 15.04 -12.66 30.09
C PRO A 319 14.60 -13.77 29.12
N PHE A 320 13.88 -13.42 28.05
CA PHE A 320 13.34 -14.36 27.06
C PHE A 320 14.16 -14.41 25.77
N GLY A 321 15.28 -13.67 25.70
CA GLY A 321 16.11 -13.59 24.50
C GLY A 321 15.40 -12.91 23.32
N VAL A 322 14.55 -11.92 23.59
CA VAL A 322 13.78 -11.22 22.55
C VAL A 322 14.67 -10.73 21.42
N THR A 323 14.24 -10.97 20.18
CA THR A 323 14.97 -10.57 18.99
C THR A 323 14.10 -9.69 18.10
N PRO A 324 14.52 -8.46 17.76
CA PRO A 324 13.82 -7.70 16.74
C PRO A 324 14.05 -8.36 15.39
N TYR A 325 13.00 -8.41 14.57
CA TYR A 325 13.08 -8.98 13.23
C TYR A 325 12.41 -8.09 12.19
N GLY A 326 12.96 -8.10 11.00
CA GLY A 326 12.52 -7.23 9.92
C GLY A 326 11.46 -7.86 9.01
N THR A 327 11.09 -7.12 7.96
CA THR A 327 10.08 -7.58 6.99
C THR A 327 10.51 -8.84 6.24
N GLU A 328 11.81 -9.10 6.09
CA GLU A 328 12.29 -10.30 5.39
C GLU A 328 12.04 -11.56 6.21
N ALA A 329 12.36 -11.55 7.51
CA ALA A 329 12.05 -12.66 8.41
C ALA A 329 10.54 -12.88 8.55
N LEU A 330 9.74 -11.80 8.59
CA LEU A 330 8.28 -11.90 8.52
C LEU A 330 7.84 -12.56 7.20
N GLY A 331 8.46 -12.19 6.08
CA GLY A 331 8.25 -12.75 4.75
C GLY A 331 8.55 -14.25 4.67
N VAL A 332 9.64 -14.71 5.28
CA VAL A 332 9.95 -16.14 5.37
C VAL A 332 8.86 -16.87 6.17
N MET A 333 8.56 -16.38 7.38
CA MET A 333 7.63 -17.06 8.28
C MET A 333 6.20 -17.14 7.72
N ARG A 334 5.73 -16.09 7.02
CA ARG A 334 4.40 -16.10 6.40
C ARG A 334 4.33 -17.07 5.22
N ILE A 335 5.41 -17.19 4.43
CA ILE A 335 5.51 -18.14 3.31
C ILE A 335 5.46 -19.58 3.82
N GLU A 336 6.17 -19.90 4.90
CA GLU A 336 6.13 -21.22 5.54
C GLU A 336 4.71 -21.66 5.97
N LYS A 337 3.79 -20.69 6.14
CA LYS A 337 2.38 -20.92 6.48
C LYS A 337 1.41 -20.82 5.30
N GLY A 338 1.90 -20.48 4.11
CA GLY A 338 1.06 -20.21 2.95
C GLY A 338 0.18 -18.96 3.11
N HIS A 339 0.57 -18.01 3.97
CA HIS A 339 -0.14 -16.75 4.10
C HIS A 339 0.21 -15.82 2.94
N VAL A 340 -0.81 -15.18 2.39
CA VAL A 340 -0.70 -14.33 1.20
C VAL A 340 -0.30 -12.90 1.57
N ALA A 341 0.42 -12.23 0.68
CA ALA A 341 0.80 -10.84 0.82
C ALA A 341 0.79 -10.14 -0.55
N GLY A 342 1.31 -8.91 -0.62
CA GLY A 342 1.37 -8.11 -1.84
C GLY A 342 1.79 -8.86 -3.11
N PRO A 343 2.85 -9.70 -3.12
CA PRO A 343 3.26 -10.43 -4.32
C PRO A 343 2.20 -11.39 -4.88
N GLU A 344 1.35 -11.97 -4.02
CA GLU A 344 0.25 -12.84 -4.46
C GLU A 344 -1.01 -12.05 -4.85
N LEU A 345 -1.11 -10.77 -4.45
CA LEU A 345 -2.20 -9.85 -4.79
C LEU A 345 -1.86 -8.98 -6.01
N ASN A 346 -1.52 -9.63 -7.13
CA ASN A 346 -0.88 -9.02 -8.30
C ASN A 346 -1.84 -8.37 -9.33
N GLY A 347 -3.14 -8.34 -9.06
CA GLY A 347 -4.14 -7.74 -9.96
C GLY A 347 -4.81 -8.71 -10.93
N THR A 348 -4.40 -9.98 -10.98
CA THR A 348 -5.06 -11.05 -11.75
C THR A 348 -5.46 -12.26 -10.91
N THR A 349 -5.11 -12.31 -9.63
CA THR A 349 -5.34 -13.45 -8.75
C THR A 349 -6.72 -13.43 -8.10
N THR A 350 -7.49 -14.51 -8.23
CA THR A 350 -8.80 -14.70 -7.60
C THR A 350 -8.68 -15.19 -6.15
N ALA A 351 -9.79 -15.15 -5.39
CA ALA A 351 -9.82 -15.81 -4.08
C ALA A 351 -9.59 -17.33 -4.19
N GLY A 352 -10.00 -17.95 -5.29
CA GLY A 352 -9.79 -19.37 -5.57
C GLY A 352 -8.31 -19.73 -5.73
N ASP A 353 -7.58 -18.95 -6.53
CA ASP A 353 -6.13 -19.11 -6.77
C ASP A 353 -5.31 -19.03 -5.48
N LEU A 354 -5.75 -18.19 -4.53
CA LEU A 354 -5.14 -18.06 -3.21
C LEU A 354 -5.47 -19.21 -2.25
N GLY A 355 -6.33 -20.16 -2.65
CA GLY A 355 -6.87 -21.19 -1.77
C GLY A 355 -7.90 -20.68 -0.76
N LEU A 356 -8.38 -19.44 -0.92
CA LEU A 356 -9.29 -18.74 -0.01
C LEU A 356 -10.73 -18.65 -0.55
N GLY A 357 -11.04 -19.31 -1.68
CA GLY A 357 -12.35 -19.25 -2.31
C GLY A 357 -13.51 -19.68 -1.39
N LYS A 358 -13.27 -20.60 -0.44
CA LYS A 358 -14.26 -21.03 0.56
C LYS A 358 -14.66 -19.92 1.56
N MET A 359 -13.90 -18.82 1.63
CA MET A 359 -14.26 -17.65 2.44
C MET A 359 -15.38 -16.81 1.80
N MET A 360 -15.63 -16.97 0.50
CA MET A 360 -16.70 -16.25 -0.19
C MET A 360 -18.06 -16.70 0.34
N SER A 361 -18.82 -15.76 0.89
CA SER A 361 -20.13 -16.07 1.47
C SER A 361 -21.13 -16.50 0.40
N THR A 362 -21.86 -17.59 0.66
CA THR A 362 -23.00 -18.01 -0.15
C THR A 362 -24.32 -17.38 0.32
N LYS A 363 -24.33 -16.73 1.48
CA LYS A 363 -25.54 -16.26 2.19
C LYS A 363 -25.81 -14.76 2.07
N LYS A 364 -24.85 -13.98 1.56
CA LYS A 364 -24.97 -12.53 1.38
C LYS A 364 -24.39 -12.12 0.03
N ASP A 365 -24.79 -10.94 -0.42
CA ASP A 365 -24.12 -10.29 -1.54
C ASP A 365 -22.85 -9.55 -1.09
N PHE A 366 -21.93 -9.31 -2.01
CA PHE A 366 -20.72 -8.52 -1.80
C PHE A 366 -20.10 -8.07 -3.13
N ILE A 367 -19.29 -7.03 -3.10
CA ILE A 367 -18.61 -6.50 -4.29
C ILE A 367 -17.77 -7.60 -4.94
N GLY A 368 -17.98 -7.82 -6.24
CA GLY A 368 -17.28 -8.83 -7.03
C GLY A 368 -17.90 -10.23 -7.00
N ARG A 369 -18.94 -10.49 -6.19
CA ARG A 369 -19.55 -11.84 -6.05
C ARG A 369 -20.00 -12.44 -7.37
N VAL A 370 -20.73 -11.69 -8.19
CA VAL A 370 -21.26 -12.17 -9.48
C VAL A 370 -20.12 -12.51 -10.42
N MET A 371 -19.14 -11.60 -10.57
CA MET A 371 -18.04 -11.79 -11.50
C MET A 371 -17.04 -12.84 -11.04
N ALA A 372 -16.89 -13.07 -9.74
CA ALA A 372 -16.10 -14.17 -9.20
C ALA A 372 -16.65 -15.56 -9.57
N GLY A 373 -17.93 -15.66 -9.94
CA GLY A 373 -18.59 -16.91 -10.35
C GLY A 373 -18.60 -17.17 -11.87
N ARG A 374 -17.91 -16.36 -12.69
CA ARG A 374 -17.86 -16.58 -14.14
C ARG A 374 -16.98 -17.78 -14.48
N GLU A 375 -17.34 -18.51 -15.53
CA GLU A 375 -16.68 -19.76 -15.96
C GLU A 375 -15.14 -19.64 -16.05
N ALA A 376 -14.63 -18.51 -16.51
CA ALA A 376 -13.18 -18.28 -16.62
C ALA A 376 -12.43 -18.15 -15.28
N LEU A 377 -13.13 -18.03 -14.14
CA LEU A 377 -12.55 -17.83 -12.80
C LEU A 377 -12.92 -18.95 -11.79
N THR A 378 -13.70 -19.95 -12.20
CA THR A 378 -14.23 -21.02 -11.32
C THR A 378 -13.62 -22.38 -11.58
#